data_AF-A0A662R9N9-F1
#
_entry.id   AF-A0A662R9N9-F1
#
_cell.length_a   1.000
_cell.length_b   1.000
_cell.length_c   1.000
_cell.angle_alpha   90.00
_cell.angle_beta   90.00
_cell.angle_gamma   90.00
#
_symmetry.space_group_name_H-M   'P 1'
#
loop_
_entity.id
_entity.type
_entity.pdbx_description
1 polymer ?
#
loop_
_entity_poly.entity_id
_entity_poly.type
_entity_poly.pdbx_seq_one_letter_code
_entity_poly.pdbx_strand_id
1 'polypeptide(L)' 'MPGVLSAFTLLNPLIQGVLIDLGFVAPTEPQELAIPRILSGEHLLLIAPTGSGKTESAVLPLFHRVLDKSSD' A
#
# COMPACT_ATOMS: atom_id res chain seq x y z
N MET A 1 20.80 -6.99 0.34
CA MET A 1 20.89 -5.55 0.63
C MET A 1 19.93 -5.25 1.77
N PRO A 2 20.35 -4.59 2.86
CA PRO A 2 19.42 -4.19 3.90
C PRO A 2 18.58 -3.00 3.39
N GLY A 3 17.26 -3.11 3.45
CA GLY A 3 16.39 -1.94 3.69
C GLY A 3 15.93 -1.07 2.52
N VAL A 4 15.44 -1.65 1.41
CA VAL A 4 14.38 -0.94 0.68
C VAL A 4 13.07 -1.32 1.37
N LEU A 5 12.56 -0.42 2.22
CA LEU A 5 11.22 -0.51 2.79
C LEU A 5 10.22 -0.39 1.64
N SER A 6 9.93 -1.50 0.95
CA SER A 6 8.85 -1.52 -0.02
C SER A 6 7.56 -1.16 0.69
N ALA A 7 6.76 -0.25 0.12
CA ALA A 7 5.51 0.20 0.74
C ALA A 7 4.55 -0.95 1.09
N PHE A 8 4.62 -2.07 0.35
CA PHE A 8 3.83 -3.26 0.65
C PHE A 8 4.18 -3.88 2.02
N THR A 9 5.43 -3.79 2.47
CA THR A 9 5.86 -4.34 3.78
C THR A 9 5.25 -3.61 4.97
N LEU A 10 4.66 -2.44 4.75
CA LEU A 10 3.96 -1.65 5.78
C LEU A 10 2.49 -2.08 5.97
N LEU A 11 1.94 -2.85 5.04
CA LEU A 11 0.54 -3.27 5.06
C LEU A 11 0.34 -4.48 5.98
N ASN A 12 -0.92 -4.79 6.32
CA ASN A 12 -1.26 -5.95 7.13
C ASN A 12 -0.73 -7.26 6.48
N PRO A 13 -0.19 -8.24 7.23
CA PRO A 13 0.39 -9.46 6.67
C PRO A 13 -0.54 -10.24 5.73
N LEU A 14 -1.86 -10.22 5.97
CA LEU A 14 -2.83 -10.85 5.07
C LEU A 14 -2.84 -10.20 3.68
N ILE A 15 -2.74 -8.87 3.63
CA ILE A 15 -2.66 -8.12 2.37
C ILE A 15 -1.35 -8.45 1.66
N GLN A 16 -0.23 -8.53 2.40
CA GLN A 16 1.06 -8.90 1.83
C GLN A 16 1.03 -10.28 1.16
N GLY A 17 0.42 -11.28 1.83
CA GLY A 17 0.24 -12.62 1.27
C GLY A 17 -0.58 -12.60 -0.03
N VAL A 18 -1.73 -11.92 -0.02
CA VAL A 18 -2.60 -11.82 -1.20
C VAL A 18 -1.90 -11.11 -2.37
N LEU A 19 -1.11 -10.06 -2.09
CA LEU A 19 -0.34 -9.37 -3.14
C LEU A 19 0.65 -10.32 -3.82
N ILE A 20 1.34 -11.17 -3.05
CA ILE A 20 2.22 -12.21 -3.59
C ILE A 20 1.44 -13.22 -4.44
N ASP A 21 0.32 -13.73 -3.92
CA ASP A 21 -0.49 -14.75 -4.61
C ASP A 21 -1.06 -14.24 -5.94
N LEU A 22 -1.37 -12.95 -6.02
CA LEU A 22 -1.82 -12.28 -7.24
C LEU A 22 -0.67 -11.88 -8.18
N GLY A 23 0.59 -12.10 -7.79
CA GLY A 23 1.78 -11.79 -8.60
C GLY A 23 2.24 -10.33 -8.54
N PHE A 24 1.79 -9.55 -7.55
CA PHE A 24 2.30 -8.20 -7.31
C PHE A 24 3.63 -8.25 -6.55
N VAL A 25 4.71 -8.29 -7.32
CA VAL A 25 6.09 -8.45 -6.78
C VAL A 25 6.67 -7.18 -6.16
N ALA A 26 6.20 -6.00 -6.58
CA ALA A 26 6.66 -4.72 -6.08
C ALA A 26 5.60 -3.63 -6.30
N PRO A 27 5.55 -2.61 -5.43
CA PRO A 27 4.68 -1.45 -5.62
C PRO A 27 5.09 -0.62 -6.83
N THR A 28 4.11 0.02 -7.46
CA THR A 28 4.37 1.06 -8.46
C THR A 28 4.87 2.34 -7.78
N GLU A 29 5.46 3.26 -8.55
CA GLU A 29 5.94 4.54 -8.01
C GLU A 29 4.84 5.33 -7.25
N PRO A 30 3.59 5.49 -7.76
CA PRO A 30 2.52 6.10 -6.98
C PRO A 30 2.16 5.36 -5.69
N GLN A 31 2.30 4.04 -5.65
CA GLN A 31 2.02 3.24 -4.45
C GLN A 31 3.13 3.45 -3.41
N GLU A 32 4.39 3.39 -3.85
CA GLU A 32 5.56 3.59 -3.01
C GLU A 32 5.53 4.95 -2.30
N LEU A 33 5.11 6.01 -3.02
CA LEU A 33 5.03 7.36 -2.47
C LEU A 33 3.79 7.60 -1.60
N ALA A 34 2.64 7.03 -1.97
CA ALA A 34 1.37 7.37 -1.34
C ALA A 34 1.05 6.51 -0.11
N ILE A 35 1.26 5.18 -0.18
CA ILE A 35 0.88 4.24 0.88
C ILE A 35 1.42 4.64 2.25
N PRO A 36 2.74 4.87 2.46
CA PRO A 36 3.27 5.24 3.77
C PRO A 36 2.65 6.53 4.33
N ARG A 37 2.40 7.52 3.46
CA ARG A 37 1.80 8.81 3.84
C ARG A 37 0.31 8.69 4.16
N ILE A 38 -0.42 7.85 3.43
CA ILE A 38 -1.82 7.58 3.77
C ILE A 38 -1.88 6.89 5.13
N LEU A 39 -1.02 5.90 5.37
CA LEU A 39 -0.95 5.16 6.63
C LEU A 39 -0.63 6.06 7.82
N SER A 40 0.30 7.03 7.66
CA SER A 40 0.64 8.03 8.68
C SER A 40 -0.51 9.01 9.00
N GLY A 41 -1.61 8.98 8.24
CA GLY A 41 -2.79 9.82 8.46
C GLY A 41 -2.75 11.14 7.69
N GLU A 42 -1.81 11.32 6.77
CA GLU A 42 -1.72 12.54 5.96
C GLU A 42 -2.82 12.60 4.89
N HIS A 43 -3.24 13.83 4.57
CA HIS A 43 -4.04 14.12 3.38
C HIS A 43 -3.13 14.40 2.19
N LEU A 44 -3.44 13.81 1.03
CA LEU A 44 -2.61 13.92 -0.18
C LEU A 44 -3.45 14.06 -1.44
N LEU A 45 -2.90 14.80 -2.41
CA LEU A 45 -3.35 14.83 -3.80
C LEU A 45 -2.38 14.00 -4.63
N LEU A 46 -2.86 12.87 -5.16
CA LEU A 46 -2.06 11.96 -5.99
C LEU A 46 -2.34 12.22 -7.48
N ILE A 47 -1.33 12.70 -8.22
CA ILE A 47 -1.41 12.97 -9.66
C ILE A 47 -0.48 11.99 -10.39
N ALA A 48 -1.05 11.08 -11.17
CA ALA A 48 -0.31 10.13 -12.00
C ALA A 48 -1.16 9.66 -13.19
N PRO A 49 -0.57 9.16 -14.30
CA PRO A 49 -1.29 8.65 -15.46
C PRO A 49 -2.29 7.53 -15.13
N THR A 50 -3.25 7.23 -16.00
CA THR A 50 -4.11 6.04 -15.87
C THR A 50 -3.26 4.75 -15.92
N GLY A 51 -3.70 3.69 -15.25
CA GLY A 51 -2.97 2.42 -15.18
C GLY A 51 -1.71 2.42 -14.29
N SER A 52 -1.39 3.52 -13.60
CA SER A 52 -0.21 3.64 -12.73
C SER A 52 -0.37 3.12 -11.30
N GLY A 53 -1.55 2.60 -10.95
CA GLY A 53 -1.81 2.02 -9.62
C GLY A 53 -2.38 3.00 -8.57
N LYS A 54 -2.94 4.16 -8.98
CA LYS A 54 -3.51 5.16 -8.05
C LYS A 54 -4.66 4.64 -7.18
N THR A 55 -5.45 3.71 -7.71
CA THR A 55 -6.59 3.15 -6.98
C THR A 55 -6.08 2.31 -5.82
N GLU A 56 -5.12 1.44 -6.09
CA GLU A 56 -4.46 0.58 -5.12
C GLU A 56 -3.68 1.40 -4.09
N SER A 57 -3.03 2.50 -4.51
CA SER A 57 -2.40 3.47 -3.61
C SER A 57 -3.35 3.95 -2.51
N ALA A 58 -4.63 4.20 -2.85
CA ALA A 58 -5.63 4.70 -1.91
C ALA A 58 -6.34 3.57 -1.13
N VAL A 59 -6.60 2.43 -1.78
CA VAL A 59 -7.42 1.35 -1.25
C VAL A 59 -6.65 0.41 -0.32
N LEU A 60 -5.40 0.05 -0.65
CA LEU A 60 -4.61 -0.87 0.18
C LEU A 60 -4.41 -0.36 1.63
N PRO A 61 -4.09 0.94 1.87
CA PRO A 61 -4.04 1.49 3.23
C PRO A 61 -5.38 1.43 3.98
N LEU A 62 -6.50 1.56 3.27
CA LEU A 62 -7.83 1.46 3.88
C LEU A 62 -8.13 0.04 4.34
N PHE A 63 -7.84 -0.96 3.50
CA PHE A 63 -7.97 -2.37 3.89
C PHE A 63 -7.07 -2.72 5.06
N HIS A 64 -5.84 -2.22 5.08
CA HIS A 64 -4.94 -2.40 6.23
C HIS A 64 -5.59 -1.87 7.52
N ARG A 65 -6.16 -0.67 7.50
CA ARG A 65 -6.85 -0.11 8.69
C ARG A 65 -8.07 -0.91 9.13
N VAL A 66 -8.82 -1.49 8.20
CA VAL A 66 -9.99 -2.32 8.54
C VAL A 66 -9.53 -3.63 9.21
N LEU A 67 -8.48 -4.26 8.68
CA LEU A 67 -7.94 -5.50 9.24
C LEU A 67 -7.27 -5.27 10.59
N ASP A 68 -6.51 -4.18 10.75
CA ASP A 68 -5.85 -3.88 12.02
C ASP A 68 -6.86 -3.61 13.14
N LYS A 69 -7.97 -2.90 12.86
CA LYS A 69 -9.06 -2.67 13.81
C LYS A 69 -9.83 -3.92 14.23
N SER A 70 -9.78 -5.00 13.46
CA SER A 70 -10.43 -6.27 13.84
C SER A 70 -9.62 -7.09 14.86
N SER A 71 -8.45 -6.59 15.25
CA SER A 71 -7.55 -7.20 16.22
C SER A 71 -7.75 -6.68 17.66
N ASP A 72 -8.67 -5.72 17.84
CA ASP A 72 -9.18 -5.21 19.12
C ASP A 72 -10.52 -5.90 19.47
#